data_AF-A0A645JP82-F1
#
_entry.id   AF-A0A645JP82-F1
#
_cell.length_a   1.000
_cell.length_b   1.000
_cell.length_c   1.000
_cell.angle_alpha   90.00
_cell.angle_beta   90.00
_cell.angle_gamma   90.00
#
_symmetry.space_group_name_H-M   'P 1'
#
loop_
_entity.id
_entity.type
_entity.pdbx_description
1 polymer ?
#
loop_
_entity_poly.entity_id
_entity_poly.type
_entity_poly.pdbx_seq_one_letter_code
_entity_poly.pdbx_strand_id
1 'polypeptide(L)'
;MLPEAQGGESPARESNDAWLDALSGVVKRVPVVDEAGLVIDHVMVPIIGGRIEGGAPDKVYFYRCPDDSLSGFRIHAGDLLLCVPAQKVEDGAISLFSLNGRRAARKANKLDGNRVLLQTYDREFASVALPSPDAPVLAKCVKLERRL
;
A
#
# COMPACT_ATOMS: atom_id res chain seq x y z
N MET A 1 -47.56 9.80 -24.15
CA MET A 1 -46.80 10.28 -22.98
C MET A 1 -47.10 9.30 -21.85
N LEU A 2 -46.25 8.30 -21.67
CA LEU A 2 -46.33 7.31 -20.59
C LEU A 2 -45.21 7.68 -19.59
N PRO A 3 -45.45 7.68 -18.27
CA PRO A 3 -44.42 8.04 -17.31
C PRO A 3 -43.38 6.92 -17.19
N GLU A 4 -42.13 7.32 -17.08
CA GLU A 4 -40.96 6.47 -16.88
C GLU A 4 -41.04 5.74 -15.53
N ALA A 5 -40.84 4.42 -15.56
CA ALA A 5 -40.68 3.61 -14.36
C ALA A 5 -39.33 3.96 -13.71
N GLN A 6 -39.38 4.75 -12.64
CA GLN A 6 -38.25 5.06 -11.79
C GLN A 6 -37.81 3.77 -11.08
N GLY A 7 -36.52 3.43 -11.24
CA GLY A 7 -35.90 2.25 -10.65
C GLY A 7 -35.96 2.30 -9.12
N GLY A 8 -36.47 1.22 -8.52
CA GLY A 8 -36.46 1.05 -7.07
C GLY A 8 -35.04 0.86 -6.56
N GLU A 9 -34.51 1.87 -5.86
CA GLU A 9 -33.39 1.69 -4.96
C GLU A 9 -33.84 0.79 -3.79
N SER A 10 -33.11 -0.30 -3.59
CA SER A 10 -33.45 -1.33 -2.62
C SER A 10 -33.06 -0.89 -1.20
N PRO A 11 -33.93 -1.06 -0.18
CA PRO A 11 -33.68 -0.62 1.22
C PRO A 11 -32.46 -1.29 1.87
N ALA A 12 -31.97 -2.39 1.30
CA ALA A 12 -30.74 -3.04 1.73
C ALA A 12 -29.48 -2.20 1.45
N ARG A 13 -29.46 -1.35 0.40
CA ARG A 13 -28.34 -0.45 0.12
C ARG A 13 -28.28 0.69 1.14
N GLU A 14 -29.42 1.33 1.41
CA GLU A 14 -29.51 2.40 2.40
C GLU A 14 -29.14 1.91 3.81
N SER A 15 -29.61 0.72 4.20
CA SER A 15 -29.22 0.11 5.47
C SER A 15 -27.73 -0.23 5.53
N ASN A 16 -27.13 -0.66 4.42
CA ASN A 16 -25.69 -0.95 4.35
C ASN A 16 -24.87 0.34 4.41
N ASP A 17 -25.31 1.40 3.75
CA ASP A 17 -24.62 2.70 3.76
C ASP A 17 -24.70 3.38 5.13
N ALA A 18 -25.85 3.31 5.81
CA ALA A 18 -25.98 3.80 7.19
C ALA A 18 -25.10 3.00 8.18
N TRP A 19 -24.95 1.69 7.97
CA TRP A 19 -24.08 0.85 8.79
C TRP A 19 -22.59 1.12 8.53
N LEU A 20 -22.22 1.37 7.27
CA LEU A 20 -20.87 1.76 6.87
C LEU A 20 -20.49 3.15 7.40
N ASP A 21 -21.43 4.10 7.41
CA ASP A 21 -21.23 5.46 7.91
C ASP A 21 -20.98 5.46 9.43
N ALA A 22 -21.79 4.72 10.19
CA ALA A 22 -21.63 4.56 11.64
C ALA A 22 -20.29 3.89 12.04
N LEU A 23 -19.74 3.04 11.16
CA LEU A 23 -18.44 2.41 11.37
C LEU A 23 -17.24 3.19 10.81
N SER A 24 -17.45 4.25 10.03
CA SER A 24 -16.36 4.99 9.39
C SER A 24 -15.34 5.58 10.39
N GLY A 25 -15.77 5.84 11.63
CA GLY A 25 -14.90 6.25 12.74
C GLY A 25 -14.08 5.11 13.38
N VAL A 26 -14.39 3.85 13.05
CA VAL A 26 -13.80 2.65 13.64
C VAL A 26 -13.08 1.79 12.61
N VAL A 27 -13.54 1.75 11.35
CA VAL A 27 -12.99 0.93 10.27
C VAL A 27 -12.97 1.72 8.96
N LYS A 28 -11.91 1.54 8.18
CA LYS A 28 -11.72 2.20 6.90
C LYS A 28 -11.51 1.21 5.77
N ARG A 29 -12.10 1.52 4.60
CA ARG A 29 -11.76 0.90 3.31
C ARG A 29 -10.43 1.46 2.81
N VAL A 30 -9.36 0.72 3.03
CA VAL A 30 -8.02 1.07 2.55
C VAL A 30 -7.83 0.49 1.15
N PRO A 31 -7.48 1.30 0.13
CA PRO A 31 -7.31 0.80 -1.23
C PRO A 31 -6.06 -0.07 -1.34
N VAL A 32 -6.11 -1.10 -2.18
CA VAL A 32 -4.98 -1.92 -2.60
C VAL A 32 -4.57 -1.48 -4.00
N VAL A 33 -3.31 -1.14 -4.18
CA VAL A 33 -2.75 -0.71 -5.47
C VAL A 33 -1.76 -1.73 -6.03
N ASP A 34 -1.67 -1.78 -7.35
CA ASP A 34 -0.66 -2.55 -8.07
C ASP A 34 0.64 -1.76 -8.29
N GLU A 35 1.54 -2.34 -9.09
CA GLU A 35 2.80 -1.73 -9.52
C GLU A 35 2.64 -0.50 -10.44
N ALA A 36 1.51 -0.37 -11.14
CA ALA A 36 1.19 0.83 -11.92
C ALA A 36 0.57 1.93 -11.02
N GLY A 37 0.19 1.59 -9.79
CA GLY A 37 -0.51 2.48 -8.87
C GLY A 37 -2.02 2.50 -9.06
N LEU A 38 -2.58 1.57 -9.84
CA LEU A 38 -4.01 1.43 -10.04
C LEU A 38 -4.64 0.75 -8.81
N VAL A 39 -5.80 1.22 -8.37
CA VAL A 39 -6.56 0.57 -7.31
C VAL A 39 -7.22 -0.70 -7.85
N ILE A 40 -6.84 -1.85 -7.29
CA ILE A 40 -7.31 -3.18 -7.73
C ILE A 40 -8.24 -3.86 -6.72
N ASP A 41 -8.19 -3.46 -5.45
CA ASP A 41 -9.01 -4.04 -4.38
C ASP A 41 -9.12 -3.07 -3.19
N HIS A 42 -9.87 -3.42 -2.15
CA HIS A 42 -9.94 -2.69 -0.89
C HIS A 42 -9.93 -3.65 0.30
N VAL A 43 -9.25 -3.27 1.38
CA VAL A 43 -9.23 -4.02 2.65
C VAL A 43 -9.86 -3.16 3.75
N MET A 44 -10.73 -3.77 4.56
CA MET A 44 -11.30 -3.14 5.74
C MET A 44 -10.27 -3.18 6.88
N VAL A 45 -9.79 -2.01 7.31
CA VAL A 45 -8.77 -1.89 8.35
C VAL A 45 -9.30 -1.05 9.52
N PRO A 46 -9.19 -1.52 10.77
CA PRO A 46 -9.62 -0.75 11.93
C PRO A 46 -8.75 0.50 12.12
N ILE A 47 -9.38 1.59 12.54
CA ILE A 47 -8.73 2.82 12.99
C ILE A 47 -8.56 2.72 14.50
N ILE A 48 -7.31 2.70 14.97
CA ILE A 48 -6.99 2.61 16.40
C ILE A 48 -6.34 3.94 16.82
N GLY A 49 -6.95 4.62 17.79
CA GLY A 49 -6.46 5.93 18.24
C GLY A 49 -6.41 6.99 17.12
N GLY A 50 -7.35 6.91 16.16
CA GLY A 50 -7.41 7.83 15.01
C GLY A 50 -6.37 7.56 13.92
N ARG A 51 -5.61 6.46 13.98
CA ARG A 51 -4.55 6.13 13.01
C ARG A 51 -4.66 4.69 12.51
N ILE A 52 -4.03 4.44 11.36
CA ILE A 52 -3.81 3.11 10.82
C ILE A 52 -2.30 2.87 10.77
N GLU A 53 -1.80 2.03 11.68
CA GLU A 53 -0.37 1.69 11.81
C GLU A 53 0.55 2.94 11.82
N GLY A 54 0.12 3.99 12.54
CA GLY A 54 0.82 5.28 12.66
C GLY A 54 0.55 6.29 11.54
N GLY A 55 0.00 5.84 10.40
CA GLY A 55 -0.40 6.68 9.28
C GLY A 55 -1.76 7.35 9.44
N ALA A 56 -1.96 8.44 8.70
CA ALA A 56 -3.25 9.11 8.58
C ALA A 56 -4.20 8.23 7.74
N PRO A 57 -5.40 7.87 8.22
CA PRO A 57 -6.26 6.90 7.53
C PRO A 57 -6.57 7.27 6.08
N ASP A 58 -6.66 8.56 5.73
CA ASP A 58 -6.88 9.11 4.38
C ASP A 58 -5.73 8.92 3.40
N LYS A 59 -4.52 8.62 3.88
CA LYS A 59 -3.32 8.58 3.04
C LYS A 59 -2.70 7.19 2.93
N VAL A 60 -3.11 6.25 3.79
CA VAL A 60 -2.61 4.88 3.74
C VAL A 60 -3.24 4.09 2.60
N TYR A 61 -2.48 3.15 2.07
CA TYR A 61 -2.91 2.22 1.03
C TYR A 61 -2.12 0.92 1.17
N PHE A 62 -2.64 -0.18 0.65
CA PHE A 62 -1.88 -1.40 0.49
C PHE A 62 -1.20 -1.42 -0.88
N TYR A 63 0.01 -1.94 -0.95
CA TYR A 63 0.67 -2.32 -2.19
C TYR A 63 0.66 -3.83 -2.31
N ARG A 64 0.15 -4.35 -3.43
CA ARG A 64 0.22 -5.79 -3.74
C ARG A 64 1.56 -6.11 -4.38
N CYS A 65 2.32 -7.02 -3.76
CA CYS A 65 3.59 -7.47 -4.31
C CYS A 65 3.36 -8.21 -5.66
N PRO A 66 3.96 -7.75 -6.76
CA PRO A 66 3.75 -8.35 -8.08
C PRO A 66 4.61 -9.62 -8.29
N ASP A 67 5.71 -9.74 -7.55
CA ASP A 67 6.71 -10.79 -7.72
C ASP A 67 7.36 -11.20 -6.38
N ASP A 68 8.26 -12.18 -6.46
CA ASP A 68 9.00 -12.74 -5.32
C ASP A 68 10.36 -12.05 -5.06
N SER A 69 10.57 -10.81 -5.53
CA SER A 69 11.85 -10.09 -5.32
C SER A 69 12.24 -9.91 -3.84
N LEU A 70 11.29 -10.13 -2.93
CA LEU A 70 11.46 -9.99 -1.48
C LEU A 70 11.21 -11.32 -0.73
N SER A 71 11.16 -12.47 -1.42
CA SER A 71 10.82 -13.76 -0.79
C SER A 71 11.80 -14.18 0.31
N GLY A 72 13.08 -13.82 0.16
CA GLY A 72 14.09 -14.00 1.20
C GLY A 72 13.86 -13.16 2.46
N PHE A 73 13.03 -12.11 2.37
CA PHE A 73 12.48 -11.37 3.52
C PHE A 73 11.11 -11.89 3.96
N ARG A 74 10.68 -13.05 3.44
CA ARG A 74 9.38 -13.70 3.69
C ARG A 74 8.17 -12.90 3.20
N ILE A 75 8.36 -12.09 2.16
CA ILE A 75 7.32 -11.35 1.44
C ILE A 75 7.25 -11.94 0.03
N HIS A 76 6.11 -12.51 -0.34
CA HIS A 76 5.95 -13.24 -1.59
C HIS A 76 5.03 -12.50 -2.56
N ALA A 77 5.01 -12.94 -3.81
CA ALA A 77 4.05 -12.45 -4.79
C ALA A 77 2.62 -12.63 -4.26
N GLY A 78 1.80 -11.58 -4.39
CA GLY A 78 0.41 -11.55 -3.91
C GLY A 78 0.23 -11.02 -2.49
N ASP A 79 1.28 -10.97 -1.66
CA ASP A 79 1.21 -10.37 -0.32
C ASP A 79 0.87 -8.87 -0.40
N LEU A 80 0.23 -8.36 0.65
CA LEU A 80 -0.14 -6.95 0.76
C LEU A 80 0.75 -6.24 1.78
N LEU A 81 1.38 -5.15 1.36
CA LEU A 81 2.17 -4.27 2.22
C LEU A 81 1.39 -3.01 2.52
N LEU A 82 1.09 -2.75 3.80
CA LEU A 82 0.47 -1.49 4.20
C LEU A 82 1.51 -0.38 4.12
N CYS A 83 1.24 0.58 3.25
CA CYS A 83 2.09 1.73 2.95
C CYS A 83 1.58 2.99 3.66
N VAL A 84 2.46 3.58 4.46
CA VAL A 84 2.28 4.92 5.05
C VAL A 84 3.15 5.90 4.26
N PRO A 85 2.58 6.96 3.64
CA PRO A 85 3.37 7.90 2.86
C PRO A 85 4.52 8.51 3.65
N ALA A 86 5.69 8.51 3.02
CA ALA A 86 6.94 8.97 3.63
C ALA A 86 7.81 9.63 2.56
N GLN A 87 8.51 10.69 2.95
CA GLN A 87 9.41 11.46 2.07
C GLN A 87 10.89 11.12 2.32
N LYS A 88 11.17 10.31 3.34
CA LYS A 88 12.53 9.95 3.74
C LYS A 88 12.66 8.44 3.81
N VAL A 89 13.81 7.95 3.34
CA VAL A 89 14.19 6.55 3.50
C VAL A 89 14.62 6.30 4.95
N GLU A 90 14.15 5.19 5.51
CA GLU A 90 14.53 4.70 6.82
C GLU A 90 15.37 3.43 6.65
N ASP A 91 16.49 3.36 7.38
CA ASP A 91 17.47 2.28 7.20
C ASP A 91 16.90 0.95 7.68
N GLY A 92 17.06 -0.07 6.84
CA GLY A 92 16.57 -1.42 7.09
C GLY A 92 15.07 -1.59 6.87
N ALA A 93 14.32 -0.52 6.59
CA ALA A 93 12.88 -0.61 6.36
C ALA A 93 12.56 -1.09 4.93
N ILE A 94 11.45 -1.80 4.79
CA ILE A 94 10.82 -2.02 3.48
C ILE A 94 10.08 -0.72 3.11
N SER A 95 10.42 -0.15 1.97
CA SER A 95 9.78 1.06 1.45
C SER A 95 9.35 0.84 0.01
N LEU A 96 8.31 1.58 -0.40
CA LEU A 96 7.82 1.60 -1.76
C LEU A 96 8.48 2.75 -2.52
N PHE A 97 9.08 2.44 -3.66
CA PHE A 97 9.78 3.40 -4.51
C PHE A 97 9.09 3.50 -5.87
N SER A 98 9.19 4.66 -6.52
CA SER A 98 8.85 4.79 -7.94
C SER A 98 10.12 4.65 -8.78
N LEU A 99 10.37 3.46 -9.32
CA LEU A 99 11.53 3.13 -10.15
C LEU A 99 11.08 2.99 -11.61
N ASN A 100 11.67 3.79 -12.51
CA ASN A 100 11.36 3.76 -13.94
C ASN A 100 9.85 3.84 -14.26
N GLY A 101 9.11 4.64 -13.47
CA GLY A 101 7.66 4.81 -13.63
C GLY A 101 6.80 3.68 -13.06
N ARG A 102 7.39 2.65 -12.43
CA ARG A 102 6.68 1.59 -11.72
C ARG A 102 6.94 1.65 -10.22
N ARG A 103 5.96 1.24 -9.44
CA ARG A 103 6.11 1.09 -7.99
C ARG A 103 6.80 -0.23 -7.69
N ALA A 104 7.83 -0.21 -6.86
CA ALA A 104 8.55 -1.40 -6.44
C ALA A 104 8.89 -1.32 -4.95
N ALA A 105 8.55 -2.38 -4.21
CA ALA A 105 8.92 -2.50 -2.80
C ALA A 105 10.36 -3.02 -2.70
N ARG A 106 11.20 -2.34 -1.93
CA ARG A 106 12.61 -2.72 -1.70
C ARG A 106 12.98 -2.48 -0.24
N LYS A 107 13.87 -3.31 0.30
CA LYS A 107 14.54 -2.97 1.55
C LYS A 107 15.58 -1.90 1.23
N ALA A 108 15.60 -0.83 2.01
CA ALA A 108 16.45 0.32 1.71
C ALA A 108 17.37 0.68 2.88
N ASN A 109 18.60 1.07 2.56
CA ASN A 109 19.53 1.72 3.48
C ASN A 109 20.04 3.00 2.83
N LYS A 110 20.09 4.09 3.59
CA LYS A 110 20.76 5.31 3.17
C LYS A 110 22.26 5.05 3.08
N LEU A 111 22.87 5.65 2.07
CA LEU A 111 24.31 5.68 1.87
C LEU A 111 24.78 7.12 1.91
N ASP A 112 26.08 7.29 2.18
CA ASP A 112 26.73 8.59 2.08
C ASP A 112 26.65 9.15 0.65
N GLY A 113 26.59 10.48 0.55
CA GLY A 113 26.55 11.18 -0.73
C GLY A 113 25.19 11.17 -1.42
N ASN A 114 24.09 11.21 -0.66
CA ASN A 114 22.72 11.28 -1.19
C ASN A 114 22.35 10.09 -2.11
N ARG A 115 22.74 8.89 -1.68
CA ARG A 115 22.42 7.64 -2.35
C ARG A 115 21.60 6.74 -1.44
N VAL A 116 20.89 5.80 -2.04
CA VAL A 116 20.10 4.79 -1.37
C VAL A 116 20.51 3.43 -1.92
N LEU A 117 20.81 2.50 -1.03
CA LEU A 117 21.02 1.10 -1.36
C LEU A 117 19.67 0.39 -1.32
N LEU A 118 19.19 -0.03 -2.48
CA LEU A 118 18.01 -0.87 -2.62
C LEU A 118 18.42 -2.33 -2.64
N GLN A 119 17.78 -3.15 -1.81
CA GLN A 119 18.10 -4.55 -1.65
C GLN A 119 16.89 -5.40 -2.07
N THR A 120 17.17 -6.42 -2.87
CA THR A 120 16.26 -7.50 -3.21
C THR A 120 16.82 -8.80 -2.66
N TYR A 121 15.92 -9.71 -2.33
CA TYR A 121 16.32 -11.04 -1.92
C TYR A 121 15.25 -12.02 -2.36
N ASP A 122 15.49 -12.69 -3.47
CA ASP A 122 14.64 -13.77 -3.98
C ASP A 122 15.28 -15.13 -3.67
N ARG A 123 16.03 -15.71 -4.63
CA ARG A 123 16.98 -16.81 -4.43
C ARG A 123 18.37 -16.30 -4.07
N GLU A 124 18.75 -15.15 -4.63
CA GLU A 124 20.05 -14.54 -4.40
C GLU A 124 19.85 -13.15 -3.79
N PHE A 125 20.77 -12.78 -2.89
CA PHE A 125 20.77 -11.45 -2.34
C PHE A 125 21.44 -10.50 -3.34
N ALA A 126 20.69 -9.49 -3.80
CA ALA A 126 21.20 -8.46 -4.69
C ALA A 126 20.97 -7.07 -4.10
N SER A 127 21.87 -6.15 -4.42
CA SER A 127 21.76 -4.77 -3.97
C SER A 127 22.24 -3.81 -5.04
N VAL A 128 21.52 -2.69 -5.18
CA VAL A 128 21.79 -1.66 -6.18
C VAL A 128 21.80 -0.32 -5.46
N ALA A 129 22.90 0.42 -5.60
CA ALA A 129 23.00 1.79 -5.10
C ALA A 129 22.51 2.77 -6.18
N LEU A 130 21.49 3.56 -5.85
CA LEU A 130 20.96 4.60 -6.73
C LEU A 130 21.09 5.97 -6.06
N PRO A 131 21.27 7.05 -6.82
CA PRO A 131 21.04 8.40 -6.32
C PRO A 131 19.60 8.54 -5.78
N SER A 132 19.41 9.27 -4.67
CA SER A 132 18.07 9.49 -4.11
C SER A 132 17.05 10.06 -5.13
N PRO A 133 17.43 10.95 -6.08
CA PRO A 133 16.51 11.43 -7.12
C PRO A 133 16.01 10.34 -8.08
N ASP A 134 16.80 9.29 -8.31
CA ASP A 134 16.46 8.17 -9.21
C ASP A 134 15.65 7.09 -8.48
N ALA A 135 15.61 7.14 -7.15
CA ALA A 135 14.83 6.26 -6.28
C ALA A 135 13.90 7.07 -5.35
N PRO A 136 12.91 7.79 -5.91
CA PRO A 136 11.96 8.54 -5.10
C PRO A 136 11.13 7.58 -4.23
N VAL A 137 11.19 7.80 -2.92
CA VAL A 137 10.38 7.06 -1.95
C VAL A 137 8.94 7.59 -1.96
N LEU A 138 7.98 6.67 -2.04
CA LEU A 138 6.55 6.97 -1.99
C LEU A 138 6.00 6.76 -0.59
N ALA A 139 6.41 5.67 0.06
CA ALA A 139 5.88 5.25 1.35
C ALA A 139 6.80 4.28 2.08
N LYS A 140 6.67 4.24 3.41
CA LYS A 140 7.21 3.18 4.26
C LYS A 140 6.18 2.05 4.35
N CYS A 141 6.62 0.81 4.16
CA CYS A 141 5.78 -0.36 4.39
C CYS A 141 5.86 -0.74 5.88
N VAL A 142 4.77 -0.59 6.61
CA VAL A 142 4.75 -0.73 8.08
C VAL A 142 4.16 -2.07 8.54
N LYS A 143 3.40 -2.75 7.69
CA LYS A 143 2.74 -4.01 7.99
C LYS A 143 2.66 -4.90 6.76
N LEU A 144 2.81 -6.20 6.97
CA LEU A 144 2.61 -7.25 5.98
C LEU A 144 1.30 -7.98 6.29
N GLU A 145 0.41 -8.07 5.32
CA GLU A 145 -0.73 -8.98 5.33
C GLU A 145 -0.49 -10.09 4.32
N ARG A 146 -0.42 -11.32 4.83
CA ARG A 146 -0.19 -12.50 3.98
C ARG A 146 -1.47 -12.91 3.30
N ARG A 147 -1.39 -13.08 1.98
CA ARG A 147 -2.47 -13.61 1.14
C ARG A 147 -1.95 -14.88 0.46
N LEU A 148 -1.67 -15.90 1.28
CA LEU A 148 -1.36 -17.26 0.81
C LEU A 148 -2.65 -17.96 0.35
#